data_AF-A0A7Y9KSE6-F1
#
_entry.id   AF-A0A7Y9KSE6-F1
#
_cell.length_a   1.000
_cell.length_b   1.000
_cell.length_c   1.000
_cell.angle_alpha   90.00
_cell.angle_beta   90.00
_cell.angle_gamma   90.00
#
_symmetry.space_group_name_H-M   'P 1'
#
loop_
_entity.id
_entity.type
_entity.pdbx_description
1 polymer ?
#
loop_
_entity_poly.entity_id
_entity_poly.type
_entity_poly.pdbx_seq_one_letter_code
_entity_poly.pdbx_strand_id
1 'polypeptide(L)'
;MRRLPEGWGGRLVGGVVLAALGWGAAVLLDFEPRPLPYVVWAVVVLTMCFLVVDSVDAPVATWQHGLPAPRDRVDEATSDLRVLTSHRQADQPSDALAHRLVALARGRDPALAAELERELAGQRRITPADIDRILTRIEDLRDPR
;
A
#
# COMPACT_ATOMS: atom_id res chain seq x y z
N MET A 1 1.29 -9.48 31.91
CA MET A 1 -0.10 -9.08 31.66
C MET A 1 -0.11 -7.94 30.65
N ARG A 2 -0.46 -8.21 29.38
CA ARG A 2 -0.57 -7.18 28.33
C ARG A 2 -1.76 -6.28 28.68
N ARG A 3 -1.52 -4.99 28.89
CA ARG A 3 -2.60 -4.00 29.07
C ARG A 3 -3.36 -3.92 27.75
N LEU A 4 -4.60 -4.39 27.75
CA LEU A 4 -5.54 -4.18 26.65
C LEU A 4 -5.68 -2.66 26.43
N PRO A 5 -5.75 -2.18 25.18
CA PRO A 5 -5.93 -0.77 24.88
C PRO A 5 -7.17 -0.24 25.60
N GLU A 6 -7.06 0.95 26.21
CA GLU A 6 -8.13 1.63 26.95
C GLU A 6 -9.36 1.78 26.04
N GLY A 7 -10.38 0.96 26.27
CA GLY A 7 -11.58 0.87 25.41
C GLY A 7 -12.03 -0.57 25.12
N TRP A 8 -11.10 -1.53 25.08
CA TRP A 8 -11.43 -2.95 24.85
C TRP A 8 -12.17 -3.60 26.02
N GLY A 9 -11.88 -3.15 27.25
CA GLY A 9 -12.54 -3.67 28.45
C GLY A 9 -14.05 -3.43 28.46
N GLY A 10 -14.51 -2.25 28.04
CA GLY A 10 -15.93 -1.92 27.97
C GLY A 10 -16.68 -2.76 26.94
N ARG A 11 -16.06 -3.03 25.79
CA ARG A 11 -16.63 -3.87 24.71
C ARG A 11 -16.78 -5.33 25.15
N LEU A 12 -15.77 -5.88 25.83
CA LEU A 12 -15.83 -7.24 26.38
C LEU A 12 -16.90 -7.38 27.47
N VAL A 13 -16.94 -6.44 28.42
CA VAL A 13 -17.95 -6.45 29.48
C VAL A 13 -19.36 -6.32 28.91
N GLY A 14 -19.57 -5.41 27.95
CA GLY A 14 -20.84 -5.26 27.26
C GLY A 14 -21.28 -6.54 26.55
N GLY A 15 -20.35 -7.21 25.84
CA GLY A 15 -20.64 -8.48 25.17
C GLY A 15 -21.04 -9.61 26.14
N VAL A 16 -20.35 -9.71 27.28
CA VAL A 16 -20.69 -10.70 28.33
C VAL A 16 -22.07 -10.42 28.93
N VAL A 17 -22.39 -9.15 29.22
CA VAL A 17 -23.71 -8.77 29.74
C VAL A 17 -24.80 -9.08 28.72
N LEU A 18 -24.57 -8.78 27.44
CA LEU A 18 -25.53 -9.08 26.36
C LEU A 18 -25.80 -10.59 26.25
N ALA A 19 -24.75 -11.41 26.31
CA ALA A 19 -24.89 -12.87 26.30
C ALA A 19 -25.64 -13.39 27.54
N ALA A 20 -25.38 -12.83 28.72
CA ALA A 20 -26.10 -13.21 29.94
C ALA A 20 -27.61 -12.85 29.87
N LEU A 21 -27.94 -11.68 29.31
CA LEU A 21 -29.32 -11.26 29.08
C LEU A 21 -30.03 -12.17 28.08
N GLY A 22 -29.36 -12.51 26.97
CA GLY A 22 -29.90 -13.44 25.97
C GLY A 22 -30.16 -14.83 26.57
N TRP A 23 -29.29 -15.30 27.47
CA TRP A 23 -29.48 -16.57 28.17
C TRP A 23 -30.71 -16.50 29.08
N GLY A 24 -30.83 -15.43 29.88
CA GLY A 24 -32.00 -15.22 30.73
C GLY A 24 -33.31 -15.19 29.94
N ALA A 25 -33.32 -14.52 28.78
CA ALA A 25 -34.48 -14.50 27.89
C ALA A 25 -34.80 -15.89 27.30
N ALA A 26 -33.78 -16.67 26.92
CA ALA A 26 -33.97 -18.02 26.40
C ALA A 26 -34.56 -18.97 27.46
N VAL A 27 -34.13 -18.83 28.72
CA VAL A 27 -34.71 -19.57 29.86
C VAL A 27 -36.16 -19.13 30.10
N LEU A 28 -36.43 -17.82 30.07
CA LEU A 28 -37.79 -17.29 30.29
C LEU A 28 -38.78 -17.75 29.20
N LEU A 29 -38.30 -17.99 27.99
CA LEU A 29 -39.08 -18.44 26.84
C LEU A 29 -39.11 -19.97 26.70
N ASP A 30 -38.65 -20.73 27.71
CA ASP A 30 -38.62 -22.20 27.73
C ASP A 30 -37.88 -22.83 26.52
N PHE A 31 -36.87 -22.15 25.99
CA PHE A 31 -36.05 -22.71 24.89
C PHE A 31 -35.06 -23.80 25.34
N GLU A 32 -35.07 -24.17 26.62
CA GLU A 32 -34.13 -25.13 27.25
C GLU A 32 -32.68 -24.98 26.73
N PRO A 33 -32.08 -23.77 26.85
CA PRO A 33 -30.80 -23.51 26.22
C PRO A 33 -29.74 -24.44 26.83
N ARG A 34 -29.05 -25.19 25.97
CA ARG A 34 -27.89 -25.99 26.39
C ARG A 34 -26.68 -25.06 26.54
N PRO A 35 -25.91 -25.14 27.64
CA PRO A 35 -24.89 -24.14 27.96
C PRO A 35 -23.76 -24.08 26.94
N LEU A 36 -23.21 -25.24 26.54
CA LEU A 36 -22.14 -25.33 25.54
C LEU A 36 -22.51 -24.73 24.17
N PRO A 37 -23.59 -25.19 23.50
CA PRO A 37 -23.94 -24.65 22.18
C PRO A 37 -24.39 -23.18 22.26
N TYR A 38 -24.98 -22.75 23.37
CA TYR A 38 -25.32 -21.35 23.57
C TYR A 38 -24.07 -20.46 23.63
N VAL A 39 -23.04 -20.86 24.40
CA VAL A 39 -21.79 -20.10 24.49
C VAL A 39 -21.13 -20.00 23.11
N VAL A 40 -21.08 -21.11 22.35
CA VAL A 40 -20.54 -21.10 20.99
C VAL A 40 -21.32 -20.12 20.10
N TRP A 41 -22.65 -20.20 20.12
CA TRP A 41 -23.51 -19.29 19.34
C TRP A 41 -23.32 -17.82 19.75
N ALA A 42 -23.28 -17.54 21.05
CA ALA A 42 -23.06 -16.20 21.58
C ALA A 42 -21.70 -15.63 21.16
N VAL A 43 -20.64 -16.44 21.16
CA VAL A 43 -19.31 -16.04 20.69
C VAL A 43 -19.36 -15.69 19.20
N VAL A 44 -20.02 -16.51 18.37
CA VAL A 44 -20.16 -16.24 16.92
C VAL A 44 -20.90 -14.92 16.68
N VAL A 45 -22.05 -14.74 17.33
CA VAL A 45 -22.88 -13.51 17.20
C VAL A 45 -22.11 -12.28 17.68
N LEU A 46 -21.45 -12.35 18.84
CA LEU A 46 -20.65 -11.25 19.36
C LEU A 46 -19.48 -10.91 18.43
N THR A 47 -18.82 -11.92 17.86
CA THR A 47 -17.73 -11.71 16.91
C THR A 47 -18.23 -11.03 15.63
N MET A 48 -19.39 -11.46 15.10
CA MET A 48 -19.99 -10.81 13.93
C MET A 48 -20.40 -9.37 14.23
N CYS A 49 -21.07 -9.11 15.35
CA CYS A 49 -21.41 -7.75 15.77
C CYS A 49 -20.16 -6.87 15.91
N PHE A 50 -19.10 -7.41 16.51
CA PHE A 50 -17.85 -6.68 16.66
C PHE A 50 -17.23 -6.33 15.30
N LEU A 51 -17.19 -7.28 14.37
CA LEU A 51 -16.69 -7.05 13.01
C LEU A 51 -17.50 -5.98 12.29
N VAL A 52 -18.82 -5.98 12.43
CA VAL A 52 -19.68 -4.95 11.84
C VAL A 52 -19.37 -3.59 12.43
N VAL A 53 -19.30 -3.47 13.76
CA VAL A 53 -18.98 -2.19 14.41
C VAL A 53 -17.58 -1.71 14.01
N ASP A 54 -16.59 -2.59 14.00
CA ASP A 54 -15.22 -2.27 13.60
C ASP A 54 -15.14 -1.82 12.13
N SER A 55 -15.96 -2.39 11.26
CA SER A 55 -16.04 -1.98 9.85
C SER A 55 -16.64 -0.58 9.66
N VAL A 56 -17.52 -0.13 10.57
CA VAL A 56 -18.14 1.20 10.51
C VAL A 56 -17.27 2.26 11.19
N ASP A 57 -16.56 1.88 12.26
CA ASP A 57 -15.60 2.74 12.96
C ASP A 57 -14.26 2.90 12.21
N ALA A 58 -14.02 2.09 11.17
CA ALA A 58 -12.85 2.23 10.33
C ALA A 58 -12.86 3.65 9.72
N PRO A 59 -11.87 4.51 10.03
CA PRO A 59 -11.81 5.82 9.43
C PRO A 59 -11.77 5.63 7.92
N VAL A 60 -12.67 6.32 7.20
CA VAL A 60 -12.65 6.38 5.73
C VAL A 60 -11.20 6.62 5.36
N ALA A 61 -10.63 5.73 4.54
CA ALA A 61 -9.28 5.87 4.05
C ALA A 61 -9.19 7.18 3.27
N THR A 62 -8.97 8.28 3.98
CA THR A 62 -8.66 9.56 3.40
C THR A 62 -7.29 9.34 2.81
N TRP A 63 -7.25 9.23 1.49
CA TRP A 63 -6.04 9.46 0.74
C TRP A 63 -5.55 10.84 1.16
N GLN A 64 -4.65 10.88 2.14
CA GLN A 64 -3.92 12.07 2.48
C GLN A 64 -3.13 12.40 1.21
N HIS A 65 -3.73 13.21 0.35
CA HIS A 65 -3.03 14.03 -0.62
C HIS A 65 -2.34 15.12 0.19
N GLY A 66 -1.48 14.72 1.13
CA GLY A 66 -0.42 15.55 1.61
C GLY A 66 0.44 15.75 0.38
N LEU A 67 0.32 16.91 -0.26
CA LEU A 67 1.41 17.44 -1.07
C LEU A 67 2.65 17.30 -0.19
N PRO A 68 3.63 16.45 -0.57
CA PRO A 68 4.82 16.30 0.23
C PRO A 68 5.43 17.70 0.38
N ALA A 69 5.74 18.06 1.63
CA ALA A 69 6.50 19.27 1.91
C ALA A 69 7.77 19.24 1.04
N PRO A 70 8.21 20.36 0.44
CA PRO A 70 9.45 20.39 -0.34
C PRO A 70 10.65 20.15 0.59
N ARG A 71 10.96 18.88 0.83
CA ARG A 71 12.18 18.36 1.45
C ARG A 71 12.65 17.22 0.55
N ASP A 72 13.27 17.60 -0.56
CA ASP A 72 14.72 17.59 -0.72
C ASP A 72 15.27 16.15 -0.87
N ARG A 73 15.21 15.69 -2.13
CA ARG A 73 16.17 14.81 -2.82
C ARG A 73 16.19 13.30 -2.54
N VAL A 74 15.48 12.76 -1.54
CA VAL A 74 15.56 11.30 -1.22
C VAL A 74 14.42 10.46 -1.83
N ASP A 75 13.25 11.06 -2.07
CA ASP A 75 12.10 10.33 -2.62
C ASP A 75 12.11 10.20 -4.15
N GLU A 76 12.92 10.99 -4.85
CA GLU A 76 12.98 11.00 -6.31
C GLU A 76 13.63 9.71 -6.85
N ALA A 77 14.73 9.26 -6.26
CA ALA A 77 15.39 8.00 -6.64
C ALA A 77 14.51 6.75 -6.39
N THR A 78 13.67 6.80 -5.35
CA THR A 78 12.78 5.68 -4.99
C THR A 78 11.50 5.70 -5.84
N SER A 79 10.99 6.90 -6.16
CA SER A 79 9.95 7.10 -7.16
C SER A 79 10.42 6.62 -8.54
N ASP A 80 11.65 6.97 -8.93
CA ASP A 80 12.27 6.55 -10.18
C ASP A 80 12.43 5.02 -10.23
N LEU A 81 12.91 4.39 -9.16
CA LEU A 81 12.99 2.92 -9.07
C LEU A 81 11.61 2.23 -9.18
N ARG A 82 10.57 2.82 -8.57
CA ARG A 82 9.19 2.28 -8.63
C ARG A 82 8.56 2.46 -10.00
N VAL A 83 8.84 3.58 -10.66
CA VAL A 83 8.41 3.86 -12.03
C VAL A 83 9.16 2.96 -13.02
N LEU A 84 10.47 2.74 -12.84
CA LEU A 84 11.28 1.83 -13.65
C LEU A 84 10.83 0.37 -13.50
N THR A 85 10.52 -0.09 -12.29
CA THR A 85 9.94 -1.44 -12.07
C THR A 85 8.55 -1.57 -12.68
N SER A 86 7.69 -0.54 -12.56
CA SER A 86 6.36 -0.56 -13.18
C SER A 86 6.41 -0.54 -14.72
N HIS A 87 7.42 0.09 -15.32
CA HIS A 87 7.58 0.14 -16.79
C HIS A 87 8.30 -1.09 -17.36
N ARG A 88 9.10 -1.81 -16.57
CA ARG A 88 9.61 -3.16 -16.94
C ARG A 88 8.47 -4.18 -17.09
N GLN A 89 7.31 -3.91 -16.49
CA GLN A 89 6.10 -4.74 -16.56
C GLN A 89 5.11 -4.33 -17.66
N ALA A 90 5.36 -3.22 -18.36
CA ALA A 90 4.50 -2.75 -19.44
C ALA A 90 5.08 -3.19 -20.80
N ASP A 91 4.35 -4.04 -21.53
CA ASP A 91 4.72 -4.58 -22.85
C ASP A 91 4.85 -3.53 -23.98
N GLN A 92 4.69 -2.23 -23.68
CA GLN A 92 4.79 -1.12 -24.64
C GLN A 92 5.54 0.08 -24.04
N PRO A 93 6.88 0.17 -24.19
CA PRO A 93 7.62 1.37 -23.81
C PRO A 93 7.33 2.49 -24.83
N SER A 94 6.62 3.53 -24.39
CA SER A 94 6.29 4.72 -25.20
C SER A 94 7.27 5.87 -24.94
N ASP A 95 7.20 6.91 -25.79
CA ASP A 95 8.04 8.12 -25.81
C ASP A 95 8.32 8.75 -24.42
N ALA A 96 7.45 8.51 -23.43
CA ALA A 96 7.65 8.92 -22.05
C ALA A 96 8.93 8.33 -21.40
N LEU A 97 9.33 7.12 -21.79
CA LEU A 97 10.58 6.49 -21.31
C LEU A 97 11.81 7.22 -21.85
N ALA A 98 11.79 7.59 -23.14
CA ALA A 98 12.88 8.31 -23.79
C ALA A 98 13.16 9.65 -23.09
N HIS A 99 12.11 10.42 -22.83
CA HIS A 99 12.22 11.71 -22.14
C HIS A 99 12.77 11.57 -20.71
N ARG A 100 12.43 10.48 -20.02
CA ARG A 100 12.92 10.20 -18.67
C ARG A 100 14.39 9.75 -18.66
N LEU A 101 14.84 8.96 -19.63
CA LEU A 101 16.27 8.62 -19.78
C LEU A 101 17.11 9.87 -20.06
N VAL A 102 16.63 10.77 -20.91
CA VAL A 102 17.29 12.07 -21.17
C VAL A 102 17.31 12.95 -19.91
N ALA A 103 16.21 12.98 -19.14
CA ALA A 103 16.17 13.72 -17.88
C ALA A 103 17.15 13.17 -16.83
N LEU A 104 17.24 11.84 -16.71
CA LEU A 104 18.19 11.16 -15.83
C LEU A 104 19.64 11.48 -16.22
N ALA A 105 19.95 11.44 -17.51
CA ALA A 105 21.25 11.81 -18.03
C ALA A 105 21.58 13.30 -17.77
N ARG A 106 20.60 14.20 -17.91
CA ARG A 106 20.79 15.65 -17.69
C ARG A 106 21.17 15.99 -16.26
N GLY A 107 20.66 15.25 -15.29
CA GLY A 107 21.05 15.39 -13.88
C GLY A 107 22.49 14.95 -13.58
N ARG A 108 23.15 14.25 -14.52
CA ARG A 108 24.50 13.68 -14.36
C ARG A 108 25.52 14.37 -15.25
N ASP A 109 25.27 14.40 -16.56
CA ASP A 109 26.12 15.02 -17.56
C ASP A 109 25.24 15.64 -18.67
N PRO A 110 25.24 16.97 -18.82
CA PRO A 110 24.45 17.65 -19.85
C PRO A 110 24.90 17.30 -21.28
N ALA A 111 26.15 16.90 -21.49
CA ALA A 111 26.64 16.48 -22.81
C ALA A 111 26.08 15.09 -23.19
N LEU A 112 26.06 14.15 -22.24
CA LEU A 112 25.44 12.84 -22.41
C LEU A 112 23.93 12.94 -22.68
N ALA A 113 23.25 13.86 -21.99
CA ALA A 113 21.83 14.11 -22.21
C ALA A 113 21.54 14.53 -23.66
N ALA A 114 22.35 15.42 -24.23
CA ALA A 114 22.21 15.88 -25.62
C ALA A 114 22.57 14.80 -26.65
N GLU A 115 23.39 13.80 -26.28
CA GLU A 115 23.66 12.63 -27.10
C GLU A 115 22.48 11.66 -27.10
N LEU A 116 21.94 11.34 -25.92
CA LEU A 116 20.79 10.45 -25.76
C LEU A 116 19.51 11.05 -26.37
N GLU A 117 19.32 12.37 -26.26
CA GLU A 117 18.19 13.05 -26.89
C GLU A 117 18.23 12.91 -28.42
N ARG A 118 19.43 12.94 -29.03
CA ARG A 118 19.60 12.70 -30.47
C ARG A 118 19.47 11.22 -30.85
N GLU A 119 19.95 10.31 -30.02
CA GLU A 119 19.87 8.86 -30.27
C GLU A 119 18.42 8.35 -30.17
N LEU A 120 17.65 8.92 -29.24
CA LEU A 120 16.27 8.55 -28.96
C LEU A 120 15.25 9.36 -29.79
N ALA A 121 15.62 10.54 -30.32
CA ALA A 121 14.79 11.29 -31.24
C ALA A 121 14.57 10.51 -32.55
N GLY A 122 13.36 9.95 -32.69
CA GLY A 122 12.94 9.18 -33.88
C GLY A 122 12.78 7.68 -33.64
N GLN A 123 13.13 7.17 -32.46
CA GLN A 123 12.90 5.77 -32.12
C GLN A 123 11.50 5.60 -31.52
N ARG A 124 10.57 5.03 -32.30
CA ARG A 124 9.21 4.67 -31.83
C ARG A 124 9.19 3.53 -30.81
N ARG A 125 10.29 2.77 -30.68
CA ARG A 125 10.38 1.61 -29.79
C ARG A 125 11.81 1.43 -29.31
N ILE A 126 11.99 1.49 -27.99
CA ILE A 126 13.27 1.25 -27.34
C ILE A 126 13.25 -0.19 -26.83
N THR A 127 14.24 -1.00 -27.22
CA THR A 127 14.28 -2.38 -26.75
C THR A 127 14.81 -2.45 -25.31
N PRO A 128 14.45 -3.47 -24.52
CA PRO A 128 15.00 -3.66 -23.19
C PRO A 128 16.54 -3.70 -23.15
N ALA A 129 17.18 -4.26 -24.18
CA ALA A 129 18.63 -4.29 -24.29
C ALA A 129 19.24 -2.88 -24.48
N ASP A 130 18.56 -2.00 -25.23
CA ASP A 130 18.99 -0.62 -25.40
C ASP A 130 18.83 0.18 -24.11
N ILE A 131 17.76 -0.08 -23.34
CA ILE A 131 17.54 0.53 -22.02
C ILE A 131 18.68 0.14 -21.07
N ASP A 132 19.00 -1.15 -20.98
CA ASP A 132 20.08 -1.64 -20.11
C ASP A 132 21.43 -1.04 -20.49
N ARG A 133 21.72 -0.92 -21.81
CA ARG A 133 22.94 -0.26 -22.31
C ARG A 133 23.02 1.21 -21.90
N ILE A 134 21.93 1.95 -22.07
CA ILE A 134 21.85 3.37 -21.71
C ILE A 134 22.01 3.58 -20.21
N LEU A 135 21.35 2.74 -19.39
CA LEU A 135 21.46 2.79 -17.93
C LEU A 135 22.88 2.49 -17.45
N THR A 136 23.53 1.48 -18.03
CA THR A 136 24.94 1.14 -17.73
C THR A 136 25.85 2.33 -18.04
N ARG A 137 25.67 2.98 -19.20
CA ARG A 137 26.45 4.15 -19.58
C ARG A 137 26.26 5.35 -18.63
N ILE A 138 25.05 5.55 -18.11
CA ILE A 138 24.75 6.59 -17.11
C ILE A 138 25.37 6.25 -15.75
N GLU A 139 25.47 4.97 -15.41
CA GLU A 139 26.08 4.50 -14.16
C GLU A 139 27.62 4.57 -14.21
N ASP A 140 28.26 4.21 -15.33
CA ASP A 140 29.72 4.30 -15.51
C ASP A 140 30.25 5.74 -15.37
N LEU A 141 29.46 6.76 -15.73
CA LEU A 141 29.82 8.17 -15.56
C LEU A 141 29.67 8.68 -14.12
N ARG A 142 28.96 7.94 -13.26
CA ARG A 142 28.76 8.27 -11.84
C ARG A 142 29.95 7.84 -10.99
N ASP A 143 30.60 6.75 -11.37
CA ASP A 143 31.65 6.10 -10.59
C ASP A 143 32.99 6.17 -11.33
N PRO A 144 33.58 7.38 -11.50
CA PRO A 144 34.94 7.49 -11.98
C PRO A 144 35.85 6.94 -10.89
N ARG A 145 36.44 5.77 -11.12
CA ARG A 145 37.67 5.37 -10.42
C ARG A 145 38.79 6.36 -10.69
#